data_AF-A0A6V7X028-F1
#
_entry.id   AF-A0A6V7X028-F1
#
_cell.length_a   1.000
_cell.length_b   1.000
_cell.length_c   1.000
_cell.angle_alpha   90.00
_cell.angle_beta   90.00
_cell.angle_gamma   90.00
#
_symmetry.space_group_name_H-M   'P 1'
#
loop_
_entity.id
_entity.type
_entity.pdbx_description
1 polymer ?
#
loop_
_entity_poly.entity_id
_entity_poly.type
_entity_poly.pdbx_seq_one_letter_code
_entity_poly.pdbx_strand_id
1 'polypeptide(L)'
;MTADSRKLMCGVNSKSPKTPASTPNFKTNSKIRSKRSNPSCTYNIEFDSRKQWPQCADIINIIRNQGQCSGCWAVASSSTFTDRYCIERAKKGLKTPVSDPDNQSSDDEILSCSPPDAWQYMKNSGVVSGSNFEQKTGCKPYSINPETPGPLPTPKCVSQCTNSKWSIQYNNDKKFAASTGIIPGDTEVSEAVKAMKAEIKANGPITGCMDVYDDFYHYSDGVYKVI
;
A
#
# COMPACT_ATOMS: atom_id res chain seq x y z
N MET A 1 -31.18 -5.40 -4.34
CA MET A 1 -29.78 -4.94 -4.32
C MET A 1 -28.94 -6.10 -4.83
N THR A 2 -28.55 -6.03 -6.09
CA THR A 2 -27.82 -7.10 -6.79
C THR A 2 -26.38 -7.15 -6.29
N ALA A 3 -25.84 -8.35 -6.16
CA ALA A 3 -24.57 -8.65 -5.51
C ALA A 3 -23.31 -8.27 -6.34
N ASP A 4 -23.32 -7.19 -7.13
CA ASP A 4 -22.40 -7.11 -8.29
C ASP A 4 -21.78 -5.72 -8.57
N SER A 5 -21.25 -5.04 -7.55
CA SER A 5 -20.34 -3.90 -7.75
C SER A 5 -19.11 -3.89 -6.82
N ARG A 6 -18.78 -5.04 -6.23
CA ARG A 6 -17.59 -5.19 -5.40
C ARG A 6 -16.33 -5.20 -6.27
N LYS A 7 -15.42 -4.25 -6.06
CA LYS A 7 -14.05 -4.25 -6.59
C LYS A 7 -13.07 -4.47 -5.46
N LEU A 8 -11.90 -5.04 -5.75
CA LEU A 8 -10.87 -5.27 -4.73
C LEU A 8 -9.71 -4.28 -4.92
N MET A 9 -9.43 -3.46 -3.92
CA MET A 9 -8.23 -2.62 -3.88
C MET A 9 -7.07 -3.42 -3.27
N CYS A 10 -6.59 -4.39 -4.04
CA CYS A 10 -5.44 -5.23 -3.69
C CYS A 10 -4.48 -5.48 -4.85
N GLY A 11 -4.81 -4.99 -6.06
CA GLY A 11 -3.96 -4.97 -7.25
C GLY A 11 -3.35 -6.29 -7.75
N VAL A 12 -3.57 -7.40 -7.06
CA VAL A 12 -3.41 -8.75 -7.59
C VAL A 12 -4.81 -9.28 -7.82
N ASN A 13 -5.06 -9.90 -8.97
CA ASN A 13 -6.16 -10.85 -9.12
C ASN A 13 -5.90 -12.04 -8.18
N SER A 14 -5.98 -11.83 -6.86
CA SER A 14 -6.20 -12.90 -5.92
C SER A 14 -7.56 -13.46 -6.30
N LYS A 15 -7.57 -14.60 -7.01
CA LYS A 15 -8.69 -15.51 -6.87
C LYS A 15 -8.94 -15.57 -5.37
N SER A 16 -10.13 -15.12 -4.95
CA SER A 16 -10.58 -15.21 -3.57
C SER A 16 -10.12 -16.56 -3.01
N PRO A 17 -9.62 -16.64 -1.77
CA PRO A 17 -9.49 -17.93 -1.12
C PRO A 17 -10.81 -18.66 -1.34
N LYS A 18 -10.77 -19.81 -2.03
CA LYS A 18 -11.97 -20.60 -2.25
C LYS A 18 -12.56 -20.83 -0.87
N THR A 19 -13.72 -20.24 -0.61
CA THR A 19 -14.52 -20.53 0.56
C THR A 19 -14.64 -22.05 0.61
N PRO A 20 -14.20 -22.74 1.69
CA PRO A 20 -14.55 -24.13 1.86
C PRO A 20 -16.07 -24.20 1.90
N ALA A 21 -16.64 -24.85 0.89
CA ALA A 21 -18.04 -25.21 0.87
C ALA A 21 -18.26 -26.26 1.96
N SER A 22 -18.56 -25.81 3.17
CA SER A 22 -19.19 -26.64 4.19
C SER A 22 -20.14 -25.75 4.98
N THR A 23 -21.39 -25.71 4.53
CA THR A 23 -22.51 -25.16 5.28
C THR A 23 -22.76 -26.07 6.50
N PRO A 24 -22.59 -25.62 7.75
CA PRO A 24 -23.19 -26.31 8.88
C PRO A 24 -24.63 -25.80 9.00
N ASN A 25 -25.59 -26.70 8.89
CA ASN A 25 -26.99 -26.45 9.19
C ASN A 25 -27.16 -26.03 10.67
N PHE A 26 -27.20 -24.73 10.93
CA PHE A 26 -27.65 -24.22 12.23
C PHE A 26 -29.16 -24.06 12.22
N LYS A 27 -29.85 -24.96 12.94
CA LYS A 27 -31.26 -24.83 13.27
C LYS A 27 -31.46 -23.54 14.07
N THR A 28 -32.27 -22.64 13.54
CA THR A 28 -32.69 -21.41 14.22
C THR A 28 -33.65 -21.78 15.34
N ASN A 29 -33.30 -21.43 16.58
CA ASN A 29 -34.26 -21.34 17.66
C ASN A 29 -34.20 -19.95 18.31
N SER A 30 -35.40 -19.42 18.54
CA SER A 30 -35.71 -18.00 18.59
C SER A 30 -35.28 -17.25 19.86
N LYS A 31 -35.20 -15.92 19.71
CA LYS A 31 -35.31 -14.85 20.73
C LYS A 31 -34.06 -14.51 21.56
N ILE A 32 -33.18 -13.72 20.97
CA ILE A 32 -32.53 -12.60 21.67
C ILE A 32 -32.67 -11.36 20.79
N ARG A 33 -33.56 -10.44 21.19
CA ARG A 33 -33.70 -9.12 20.56
C ARG A 33 -32.50 -8.28 21.04
N SER A 34 -31.37 -8.35 20.33
CA SER A 34 -30.25 -7.45 20.65
C SER A 34 -30.66 -6.03 20.27
N LYS A 35 -30.67 -5.13 21.26
CA LYS A 35 -30.73 -3.69 21.00
C LYS A 35 -29.52 -3.37 20.13
N ARG A 36 -29.74 -2.94 18.88
CA ARG A 36 -28.72 -2.34 18.04
C ARG A 36 -28.29 -1.03 18.72
N SER A 37 -27.29 -1.09 19.58
CA SER A 37 -26.48 0.08 19.87
C SER A 37 -25.67 0.35 18.61
N ASN A 38 -25.83 1.53 18.01
CA ASN A 38 -24.85 2.04 17.05
C ASN A 38 -23.49 2.01 17.77
N PRO A 39 -22.49 1.23 17.32
CA PRO A 39 -21.18 1.28 17.91
C PRO A 39 -20.64 2.69 17.66
N SER A 40 -20.59 3.50 18.71
CA SER A 40 -19.82 4.73 18.71
C SER A 40 -18.35 4.30 18.77
N CYS A 41 -17.65 4.42 17.64
CA CYS A 41 -16.22 4.17 17.55
C CYS A 41 -15.46 5.23 18.37
N THR A 42 -15.43 5.08 19.68
CA THR A 42 -14.65 5.91 20.61
C THR A 42 -13.29 5.25 20.82
N TYR A 43 -12.42 5.33 19.81
CA TYR A 43 -11.02 4.97 19.98
C TYR A 43 -10.27 6.15 20.63
N ASN A 44 -10.07 6.09 21.96
CA ASN A 44 -9.32 7.11 22.72
C ASN A 44 -7.78 7.08 22.48
N ILE A 45 -7.32 6.42 21.43
CA ILE A 45 -5.89 6.26 21.12
C ILE A 45 -5.69 6.68 19.66
N GLU A 46 -5.06 7.84 19.48
CA GLU A 46 -4.63 8.36 18.18
C GLU A 46 -3.17 7.98 17.93
N PHE A 47 -2.84 7.62 16.69
CA PHE A 47 -1.47 7.46 16.23
C PHE A 47 -1.36 7.99 14.81
N ASP A 48 -0.29 8.75 14.55
CA ASP A 48 0.02 9.28 13.22
C ASP A 48 1.53 9.10 12.98
N SER A 49 1.87 8.29 11.97
CA SER A 49 3.27 8.02 11.60
C SER A 49 4.05 9.31 11.32
N ARG A 50 3.40 10.35 10.80
CA ARG A 50 4.03 11.63 10.49
C ARG A 50 4.42 12.39 11.76
N LYS A 51 3.64 12.24 12.83
CA LYS A 51 3.94 12.81 14.16
C LYS A 51 4.99 11.96 14.89
N GLN A 52 4.95 10.64 14.72
CA GLN A 52 5.89 9.71 15.37
C GLN A 52 7.31 9.81 14.78
N TRP A 53 7.42 10.01 13.47
CA TRP A 53 8.69 10.19 12.75
C TRP A 53 8.72 11.52 12.00
N PRO A 54 8.82 12.66 12.72
CA PRO A 54 8.74 13.99 12.10
C PRO A 54 9.83 14.23 11.04
N GLN A 55 11.00 13.61 11.19
CA GLN A 55 12.09 13.66 10.20
C GLN A 55 11.76 12.94 8.87
N CYS A 56 10.72 12.11 8.86
CA CYS A 56 10.19 11.41 7.70
C CYS A 56 8.80 11.92 7.29
N ALA A 57 8.27 12.94 7.96
CA ALA A 57 6.92 13.44 7.70
C ALA A 57 6.75 13.88 6.24
N ASP A 58 7.76 14.54 5.66
CA ASP A 58 7.71 14.98 4.26
C ASP A 58 7.66 13.82 3.27
N ILE A 59 8.28 12.68 3.61
CA ILE A 59 8.23 11.45 2.81
C ILE A 59 6.86 10.77 2.97
N ILE A 60 6.42 10.57 4.21
CA ILE A 60 5.16 9.89 4.54
C ILE A 60 3.94 10.69 4.01
N ASN A 61 4.05 12.01 3.87
CA ASN A 61 3.00 12.87 3.31
C ASN A 61 2.92 12.83 1.77
N ILE A 62 3.81 12.12 1.07
CA ILE A 62 3.75 12.04 -0.39
C ILE A 62 2.54 11.21 -0.80
N ILE A 63 1.51 11.88 -1.32
CA ILE A 63 0.39 11.21 -1.98
C ILE A 63 0.75 10.94 -3.44
N ARG A 64 0.72 9.66 -3.82
CA ARG A 64 1.07 9.20 -5.17
C ARG A 64 -0.20 8.98 -6.00
N ASN A 65 -0.07 9.11 -7.32
CA ASN A 65 -1.18 8.94 -8.26
C ASN A 65 -0.89 7.80 -9.23
N GLN A 66 -1.66 6.71 -9.14
CA GLN A 66 -1.51 5.53 -10.00
C GLN A 66 -2.03 5.74 -11.43
N GLY A 67 -2.69 6.86 -11.71
CA GLY A 67 -3.40 7.11 -12.96
C GLY A 67 -4.51 6.09 -13.22
N GLN A 68 -4.91 5.95 -14.49
CA GLN A 68 -5.91 4.95 -14.89
C GLN A 68 -5.26 3.57 -15.16
N CYS A 69 -4.32 3.19 -14.30
CA CYS A 69 -3.70 1.87 -14.27
C CYS A 69 -4.21 1.10 -13.05
N SER A 70 -4.39 -0.22 -13.15
CA SER A 70 -4.72 -1.10 -12.01
C SER A 70 -3.51 -1.35 -11.08
N GLY A 71 -2.71 -0.31 -10.81
CA GLY A 71 -1.41 -0.37 -10.14
C GLY A 71 -1.41 -0.07 -8.64
N CYS A 72 -2.58 -0.04 -7.98
CA CYS A 72 -2.70 0.33 -6.56
C CYS A 72 -1.78 -0.49 -5.63
N TRP A 73 -1.63 -1.79 -5.88
CA TRP A 73 -0.73 -2.67 -5.13
C TRP A 73 0.73 -2.23 -5.21
N ALA A 74 1.18 -1.83 -6.41
CA ALA A 74 2.55 -1.42 -6.66
C ALA A 74 2.81 -0.09 -5.95
N VAL A 75 1.94 0.90 -6.17
CA VAL A 75 2.03 2.23 -5.57
C VAL A 75 1.95 2.17 -4.03
N ALA A 76 1.05 1.35 -3.48
CA ALA A 76 0.94 1.17 -2.02
C ALA A 76 2.19 0.49 -1.44
N SER A 77 2.74 -0.50 -2.13
CA SER A 77 3.92 -1.23 -1.65
C SER A 77 5.19 -0.39 -1.71
N SER A 78 5.44 0.29 -2.83
CA SER A 78 6.60 1.18 -3.02
C SER A 78 6.55 2.40 -2.10
N SER A 79 5.38 3.02 -1.90
CA SER A 79 5.21 4.12 -0.94
C SER A 79 5.48 3.65 0.49
N THR A 80 4.86 2.55 0.92
CA THR A 80 5.11 1.97 2.25
C THR A 80 6.58 1.61 2.45
N PHE A 81 7.24 1.05 1.42
CA PHE A 81 8.66 0.76 1.48
C PHE A 81 9.51 2.04 1.59
N THR A 82 9.15 3.10 0.86
CA THR A 82 9.81 4.41 0.93
C THR A 82 9.72 5.00 2.34
N ASP A 83 8.54 4.93 2.96
CA ASP A 83 8.32 5.40 4.33
C ASP A 83 9.20 4.63 5.32
N ARG A 84 9.19 3.30 5.23
CA ARG A 84 9.99 2.43 6.09
C ARG A 84 11.48 2.61 5.88
N TYR A 85 11.92 2.83 4.64
CA TYR A 85 13.31 3.17 4.32
C TYR A 85 13.74 4.45 5.05
N CYS A 86 12.91 5.49 5.02
CA CYS A 86 13.17 6.71 5.77
C CYS A 86 13.24 6.44 7.28
N ILE A 87 12.25 5.73 7.84
CA ILE A 87 12.16 5.43 9.28
C ILE A 87 13.39 4.65 9.76
N GLU A 88 13.80 3.61 9.01
CA GLU A 88 14.97 2.81 9.37
C GLU A 88 16.28 3.59 9.26
N ARG A 89 16.40 4.51 8.31
CA ARG A 89 17.53 5.45 8.24
C ARG A 89 17.52 6.41 9.43
N ALA A 90 16.36 6.93 9.77
CA ALA A 90 16.19 7.86 10.87
C ALA A 90 16.52 7.22 12.23
N LYS A 91 16.16 5.95 12.45
CA LYS A 91 16.59 5.14 13.61
C LYS A 91 18.12 5.03 13.73
N LYS A 92 18.84 5.17 12.62
CA LYS A 92 20.32 5.18 12.55
C LYS A 92 20.92 6.59 12.55
N GLY A 93 20.11 7.63 12.78
CA GLY A 93 20.57 9.02 12.76
C GLY A 93 20.84 9.60 11.36
N LEU A 94 20.42 8.90 10.29
CA LEU A 94 20.61 9.34 8.92
C LEU A 94 19.41 10.17 8.44
N LYS A 95 19.70 11.23 7.69
CA LYS A 95 18.67 12.03 7.01
C LYS A 95 18.26 11.37 5.68
N THR A 96 17.02 11.64 5.28
CA THR A 96 16.42 11.15 4.04
C THR A 96 15.65 12.31 3.40
N PRO A 97 16.35 13.30 2.79
CA PRO A 97 15.71 14.48 2.22
C PRO A 97 14.73 14.09 1.10
N VAL A 98 13.49 14.59 1.17
CA VAL A 98 12.47 14.32 0.14
C VAL A 98 12.84 14.88 -1.24
N SER A 99 13.63 15.95 -1.26
CA SER A 99 14.14 16.58 -2.49
C SER A 99 15.18 15.73 -3.21
N ASP A 100 15.75 14.74 -2.53
CA ASP A 100 16.70 13.81 -3.14
C ASP A 100 15.91 12.61 -3.70
N PRO A 101 15.82 12.48 -5.04
CA PRO A 101 15.02 11.45 -5.67
C PRO A 101 15.56 10.04 -5.44
N ASP A 102 16.81 9.86 -5.01
CA ASP A 102 17.32 8.55 -4.61
C ASP A 102 16.52 7.97 -3.44
N ASN A 103 15.97 8.83 -2.59
CA ASN A 103 15.21 8.41 -1.40
C ASN A 103 13.78 7.95 -1.69
N GLN A 104 13.29 8.02 -2.93
CA GLN A 104 11.94 7.60 -3.30
C GLN A 104 11.97 6.33 -4.13
N SER A 105 11.29 5.26 -3.68
CA SER A 105 11.26 4.01 -4.44
C SER A 105 10.30 4.08 -5.63
N SER A 106 10.72 3.52 -6.76
CA SER A 106 10.02 3.55 -8.02
C SER A 106 8.74 2.71 -7.99
N ASP A 107 7.60 3.37 -8.22
CA ASP A 107 6.31 2.71 -8.49
C ASP A 107 6.39 1.91 -9.80
N ASP A 108 7.08 2.44 -10.80
CA ASP A 108 7.20 1.88 -12.15
C ASP A 108 7.94 0.54 -12.13
N GLU A 109 9.00 0.45 -11.33
CA GLU A 109 9.76 -0.78 -11.12
C GLU A 109 8.90 -1.88 -10.49
N ILE A 110 8.19 -1.57 -9.41
CA ILE A 110 7.32 -2.55 -8.75
C ILE A 110 6.19 -2.95 -9.71
N LEU A 111 5.55 -1.98 -10.36
CA LEU A 111 4.44 -2.23 -11.25
C LEU A 111 4.82 -3.10 -12.47
N SER A 112 6.00 -2.88 -13.04
CA SER A 112 6.42 -3.55 -14.29
C SER A 112 7.18 -4.86 -14.05
N CYS A 113 8.03 -4.93 -13.03
CA CYS A 113 8.97 -6.03 -12.82
C CYS A 113 8.65 -6.95 -11.64
N SER A 114 7.86 -6.49 -10.67
CA SER A 114 7.55 -7.32 -9.51
C SER A 114 6.51 -8.40 -9.85
N PRO A 115 6.69 -9.65 -9.41
CA PRO A 115 5.59 -10.58 -9.27
C PRO A 115 4.54 -10.04 -8.27
N PRO A 116 3.36 -10.70 -8.13
CA PRO A 116 2.30 -10.26 -7.21
C PRO A 116 2.72 -9.94 -5.77
N ASP A 117 3.77 -10.59 -5.26
CA ASP A 117 4.33 -10.28 -3.93
C ASP A 117 5.45 -9.23 -4.04
N ALA A 118 5.05 -7.96 -4.00
CA ALA A 118 5.94 -6.80 -4.05
C ALA A 118 7.00 -6.80 -2.94
N TRP A 119 6.63 -7.25 -1.74
CA TRP A 119 7.53 -7.24 -0.60
C TRP A 119 8.64 -8.28 -0.78
N GLN A 120 8.30 -9.49 -1.24
CA GLN A 120 9.32 -10.49 -1.59
C GLN A 120 10.23 -10.03 -2.72
N TYR A 121 9.69 -9.32 -3.71
CA TYR A 121 10.51 -8.72 -4.76
C TYR A 121 11.49 -7.68 -4.20
N MET A 122 11.03 -6.78 -3.35
CA MET A 122 11.89 -5.78 -2.70
C MET A 122 12.95 -6.41 -1.79
N LYS A 123 12.70 -7.59 -1.22
CA LYS A 123 13.69 -8.36 -0.47
C LYS A 123 14.74 -9.02 -1.38
N ASN A 124 14.30 -9.70 -2.43
CA ASN A 124 15.17 -10.58 -3.22
C ASN A 124 15.87 -9.87 -4.39
N SER A 125 15.21 -8.86 -4.97
CA SER A 125 15.69 -8.14 -6.15
C SER A 125 15.92 -6.66 -5.90
N GLY A 126 15.28 -6.11 -4.85
CA GLY A 126 15.34 -4.69 -4.52
C GLY A 126 14.55 -3.82 -5.49
N VAL A 127 14.33 -2.58 -5.08
CA VAL A 127 13.63 -1.55 -5.88
C VAL A 127 14.56 -0.37 -6.13
N VAL A 128 14.54 0.15 -7.35
CA VAL A 128 15.31 1.35 -7.70
C VAL A 128 14.58 2.63 -7.29
N SER A 129 15.27 3.75 -7.31
CA SER A 129 14.70 5.07 -7.15
C SER A 129 13.78 5.46 -8.31
N GLY A 130 12.79 6.31 -8.03
CA GLY A 130 11.88 6.83 -9.03
C GLY A 130 10.82 7.75 -8.44
N SER A 131 10.78 8.98 -8.95
CA SER A 131 9.76 9.96 -8.57
C SER A 131 8.45 9.75 -9.32
N ASN A 132 7.47 10.63 -9.06
CA ASN A 132 6.22 10.69 -9.82
C ASN A 132 6.41 11.12 -11.30
N PHE A 133 5.31 11.08 -12.06
CA PHE A 133 5.26 11.41 -13.48
C PHE A 133 5.69 12.84 -13.83
N GLU A 134 5.44 13.80 -12.93
CA GLU A 134 5.75 15.22 -13.16
C GLU A 134 7.24 15.50 -12.97
N GLN A 135 7.83 14.99 -11.89
CA GLN A 135 9.21 15.26 -11.50
C GLN A 135 10.23 14.57 -12.42
N LYS A 136 9.93 13.36 -12.92
CA LYS A 136 10.79 12.60 -13.85
C LYS A 136 12.24 12.43 -13.40
N THR A 137 12.44 12.16 -12.10
CA THR A 137 13.76 11.96 -11.47
C THR A 137 13.92 10.56 -10.87
N GLY A 138 15.14 10.22 -10.47
CA GLY A 138 15.51 8.86 -10.06
C GLY A 138 15.77 7.95 -11.27
N CYS A 139 16.07 6.68 -11.01
CA CYS A 139 16.38 5.68 -12.02
C CYS A 139 15.18 5.35 -12.92
N LYS A 140 14.01 5.13 -12.31
CA LYS A 140 12.76 4.81 -12.99
C LYS A 140 11.60 5.67 -12.49
N PRO A 141 11.48 6.93 -12.91
CA PRO A 141 10.30 7.73 -12.63
C PRO A 141 9.04 7.08 -13.20
N TYR A 142 7.90 7.35 -12.56
CA TYR A 142 6.62 6.80 -12.98
C TYR A 142 6.26 7.23 -14.40
N SER A 143 6.00 6.26 -15.28
CA SER A 143 5.81 6.52 -16.71
C SER A 143 4.36 6.79 -17.11
N ILE A 144 3.40 6.49 -16.21
CA ILE A 144 1.98 6.61 -16.48
C ILE A 144 1.52 8.04 -16.18
N ASN A 145 1.03 8.74 -17.21
CA ASN A 145 0.40 10.04 -17.05
C ASN A 145 -0.95 9.89 -16.33
N PRO A 146 -1.14 10.50 -15.15
CA PRO A 146 -2.40 10.40 -14.43
C PRO A 146 -3.61 10.99 -15.16
N GLU A 147 -3.39 11.93 -16.07
CA GLU A 147 -4.46 12.62 -16.80
C GLU A 147 -4.94 11.86 -18.04
N THR A 148 -4.20 10.84 -18.49
CA THR A 148 -4.59 10.11 -19.70
C THR A 148 -5.87 9.31 -19.45
N PRO A 149 -6.94 9.53 -20.25
CA PRO A 149 -8.18 8.78 -20.08
C PRO A 149 -8.08 7.33 -20.55
N GLY A 150 -8.85 6.46 -19.89
CA GLY A 150 -8.99 5.04 -20.24
C GLY A 150 -7.96 4.14 -19.56
N PRO A 151 -8.16 2.81 -19.63
CA PRO A 151 -7.24 1.85 -19.03
C PRO A 151 -5.87 1.92 -19.69
N LEU A 152 -4.84 2.15 -18.88
CA LEU A 152 -3.46 2.24 -19.34
C LEU A 152 -2.71 0.92 -19.11
N PRO A 153 -1.93 0.44 -20.10
CA PRO A 153 -1.19 -0.80 -19.97
C PRO A 153 -0.05 -0.67 -18.96
N THR A 154 0.26 -1.77 -18.29
CA THR A 154 1.47 -1.88 -17.46
C THR A 154 2.72 -1.66 -18.32
N PRO A 155 3.67 -0.80 -17.89
CA PRO A 155 4.95 -0.61 -18.57
C PRO A 155 5.73 -1.92 -18.68
N LYS A 156 6.60 -2.04 -19.68
CA LYS A 156 7.45 -3.22 -19.84
C LYS A 156 8.53 -3.26 -18.76
N CYS A 157 8.75 -4.42 -18.16
CA CYS A 157 9.91 -4.62 -17.30
C CYS A 157 11.20 -4.55 -18.12
N VAL A 158 12.11 -3.65 -17.72
CA VAL A 158 13.45 -3.52 -18.31
C VAL A 158 14.48 -3.39 -17.19
N SER A 159 15.57 -4.15 -17.23
CA SER A 159 16.62 -4.11 -16.18
C SER A 159 17.61 -2.95 -16.40
N GLN A 160 17.09 -1.73 -16.54
CA GLN A 160 17.87 -0.51 -16.74
C GLN A 160 17.10 0.71 -16.23
N CYS A 161 17.81 1.80 -15.89
CA CYS A 161 17.18 3.07 -15.60
C CYS A 161 16.53 3.65 -16.87
N THR A 162 15.28 4.08 -16.77
CA THR A 162 14.55 4.72 -17.89
C THR A 162 14.85 6.21 -17.99
N ASN A 163 15.32 6.82 -16.90
CA ASN A 163 15.83 8.18 -16.91
C ASN A 163 17.32 8.22 -17.29
N SER A 164 17.61 8.65 -18.52
CA SER A 164 18.99 8.75 -19.03
C SER A 164 19.86 9.79 -18.33
N LYS A 165 19.26 10.71 -17.56
CA LYS A 165 19.97 11.73 -16.77
C LYS A 165 20.37 11.21 -15.38
N TRP A 166 19.94 10.01 -15.00
CA TRP A 166 20.28 9.42 -13.71
C TRP A 166 21.70 8.85 -13.72
N SER A 167 22.51 9.27 -12.75
CA SER A 167 23.94 8.92 -12.72
C SER A 167 24.23 7.57 -12.07
N ILE A 168 23.33 7.09 -11.20
CA ILE A 168 23.51 5.80 -10.51
C ILE A 168 23.04 4.68 -11.42
N GLN A 169 23.89 3.67 -11.64
CA GLN A 169 23.54 2.52 -12.46
C GLN A 169 22.41 1.70 -11.81
N TYR A 170 21.53 1.14 -12.64
CA TYR A 170 20.34 0.38 -12.21
C TYR A 170 20.60 -0.61 -11.06
N ASN A 171 21.65 -1.43 -11.14
CA ASN A 171 21.97 -2.41 -10.10
C ASN A 171 22.46 -1.77 -8.79
N ASN A 172 23.15 -0.63 -8.88
CA ASN A 172 23.70 0.08 -7.71
C ASN A 172 22.66 0.97 -7.03
N ASP A 173 21.56 1.26 -7.72
CA ASP A 173 20.45 2.10 -7.24
C ASP A 173 19.44 1.34 -6.38
N LYS A 174 19.53 0.01 -6.40
CA LYS A 174 18.63 -0.92 -5.71
C LYS A 174 18.68 -0.78 -4.19
N LYS A 175 17.50 -0.69 -3.59
CA LYS A 175 17.26 -0.70 -2.15
C LYS A 175 16.49 -1.95 -1.79
N PHE A 176 16.89 -2.60 -0.69
CA PHE A 176 16.41 -3.93 -0.33
C PHE A 176 15.64 -3.93 0.99
N ALA A 177 14.57 -4.71 1.05
CA ALA A 177 13.93 -5.04 2.32
C ALA A 177 14.79 -6.05 3.08
N ALA A 178 15.04 -5.81 4.36
CA ALA A 178 15.78 -6.78 5.20
C ALA A 178 14.93 -8.03 5.48
N SER A 179 13.64 -7.85 5.70
CA SER A 179 12.67 -8.92 5.97
C SER A 179 11.29 -8.54 5.44
N THR A 180 10.43 -9.54 5.35
CA THR A 180 9.04 -9.41 4.90
C THR A 180 8.16 -10.25 5.81
N GLY A 181 6.89 -9.88 5.96
CA GLY A 181 5.95 -10.59 6.79
C GLY A 181 4.51 -10.22 6.44
N ILE A 182 3.60 -11.15 6.67
CA ILE A 182 2.16 -10.93 6.56
C ILE A 182 1.62 -10.85 7.99
N ILE A 183 0.85 -9.80 8.28
CA ILE A 183 0.11 -9.72 9.54
C ILE A 183 -1.14 -10.59 9.38
N PRO A 184 -1.30 -11.70 10.13
CA PRO A 184 -2.40 -12.64 9.92
C PRO A 184 -3.75 -11.96 10.21
N GLY A 185 -4.56 -11.78 9.17
CA GLY A 185 -5.90 -11.21 9.26
C GLY A 185 -7.01 -12.24 9.52
N ASP A 186 -6.67 -13.53 9.54
CA ASP A 186 -7.56 -14.67 9.79
C ASP A 186 -7.66 -15.06 11.27
N THR A 187 -6.96 -14.32 12.13
CA THR A 187 -7.13 -14.38 13.58
C THR A 187 -8.38 -13.59 14.02
N GLU A 188 -8.78 -13.73 15.28
CA GLU A 188 -9.82 -12.87 15.88
C GLU A 188 -9.54 -11.39 15.56
N VAL A 189 -10.56 -10.67 15.09
CA VAL A 189 -10.42 -9.29 14.56
C VAL A 189 -9.70 -8.37 15.54
N SER A 190 -9.91 -8.54 16.84
CA SER A 190 -9.23 -7.75 17.89
C SER A 190 -7.72 -7.98 17.92
N GLU A 191 -7.26 -9.22 17.72
CA GLU A 191 -5.83 -9.54 17.71
C GLU A 191 -5.17 -9.06 16.42
N ALA A 192 -5.83 -9.19 15.27
CA ALA A 192 -5.34 -8.63 14.02
C ALA A 192 -5.18 -7.10 14.12
N VAL A 193 -6.18 -6.39 14.67
CA VAL A 193 -6.10 -4.93 14.90
C VAL A 193 -4.96 -4.57 15.85
N LYS A 194 -4.76 -5.35 16.92
CA LYS A 194 -3.68 -5.15 17.87
C LYS A 194 -2.31 -5.35 17.23
N ALA A 195 -2.15 -6.40 16.41
CA ALA A 195 -0.93 -6.68 15.67
C ALA A 195 -0.61 -5.58 14.65
N MET A 196 -1.60 -5.13 13.86
CA MET A 196 -1.43 -4.01 12.93
C MET A 196 -1.01 -2.73 13.64
N LYS A 197 -1.64 -2.39 14.77
CA LYS A 197 -1.26 -1.22 15.57
C LYS A 197 0.15 -1.31 16.12
N ALA A 198 0.55 -2.48 16.64
CA ALA A 198 1.89 -2.70 17.15
C ALA A 198 2.94 -2.56 16.04
N GLU A 199 2.68 -3.15 14.88
CA GLU A 199 3.57 -3.09 13.72
C GLU A 199 3.70 -1.65 13.20
N ILE A 200 2.58 -0.94 13.04
CA ILE A 200 2.58 0.46 12.61
C ILE A 200 3.38 1.32 13.58
N LYS A 201 3.19 1.14 14.90
CA LYS A 201 3.87 1.93 15.92
C LYS A 201 5.38 1.67 15.98
N ALA A 202 5.81 0.44 15.75
CA ALA A 202 7.22 0.06 15.84
C ALA A 202 8.01 0.36 14.55
N ASN A 203 7.38 0.12 13.40
CA ASN A 203 8.07 0.01 12.12
C ASN A 203 7.52 0.93 11.03
N GLY A 204 6.45 1.68 11.29
CA GLY A 204 5.83 2.59 10.33
C GLY A 204 4.72 1.96 9.52
N PRO A 205 4.19 2.68 8.51
CA PRO A 205 3.03 2.27 7.70
C PRO A 205 3.11 0.83 7.20
N ILE A 206 1.94 0.21 6.96
CA ILE A 206 1.79 -1.14 6.40
C ILE A 206 0.93 -1.08 5.14
N THR A 207 1.12 -2.02 4.23
CA THR A 207 0.24 -2.17 3.06
C THR A 207 -1.03 -2.91 3.45
N GLY A 208 -2.19 -2.37 3.10
CA GLY A 208 -3.50 -2.94 3.38
C GLY A 208 -4.31 -3.18 2.12
N CYS A 209 -5.40 -3.92 2.29
CA CYS A 209 -6.28 -4.40 1.24
C CYS A 209 -7.72 -4.22 1.68
N MET A 210 -8.58 -3.70 0.81
CA MET A 210 -10.01 -3.57 1.12
C MET A 210 -10.90 -3.77 -0.09
N ASP A 211 -12.13 -4.20 0.19
CA ASP A 211 -13.21 -4.20 -0.78
C ASP A 211 -13.73 -2.77 -0.97
N VAL A 212 -13.91 -2.40 -2.24
CA VAL A 212 -14.41 -1.12 -2.70
C VAL A 212 -15.78 -1.33 -3.30
N TYR A 213 -16.72 -0.47 -2.89
CA TYR A 213 -18.09 -0.42 -3.35
C TYR A 213 -18.32 0.95 -4.03
N ASP A 214 -19.43 1.10 -4.76
CA ASP A 214 -19.68 2.30 -5.57
C ASP A 214 -19.79 3.59 -4.72
N ASP A 215 -20.25 3.47 -3.47
CA ASP A 215 -20.34 4.56 -2.50
C ASP A 215 -18.95 5.11 -2.10
N PHE A 216 -17.90 4.29 -2.13
CA PHE A 216 -16.53 4.73 -1.85
C PHE A 216 -16.05 5.82 -2.81
N TYR A 217 -16.47 5.79 -4.08
CA TYR A 217 -16.11 6.83 -5.05
C TYR A 217 -16.75 8.20 -4.77
N HIS A 218 -17.72 8.24 -3.84
CA HIS A 218 -18.39 9.45 -3.39
C HIS A 218 -17.92 9.89 -2.00
N TYR A 219 -16.96 9.17 -1.40
CA TYR A 219 -16.38 9.52 -0.12
C TYR A 219 -15.65 10.86 -0.20
N SER A 220 -15.82 11.70 0.82
CA SER A 220 -15.18 13.02 0.92
C SER A 220 -14.58 13.27 2.30
N ASP A 221 -15.33 12.97 3.37
CA ASP A 221 -14.87 13.12 4.75
C ASP A 221 -15.43 12.07 5.72
N GLY A 222 -14.92 12.07 6.96
CA GLY A 222 -15.38 11.23 8.05
C GLY A 222 -14.72 9.84 8.10
N VAL A 223 -15.50 8.84 8.53
CA VAL A 223 -15.07 7.43 8.59
C VAL A 223 -15.92 6.66 7.60
N TYR A 224 -15.31 6.20 6.52
CA TYR A 224 -16.00 5.40 5.51
C TYR A 224 -16.58 4.10 6.10
N LYS A 225 -17.83 3.81 5.74
CA LYS A 225 -18.51 2.54 6.00
C LYS A 225 -19.44 2.28 4.82
N VAL A 226 -19.44 1.05 4.30
CA VAL A 226 -20.33 0.62 3.21
C VAL A 226 -21.80 0.89 3.59
N ILE A 227 -22.54 1.52 2.68
CA ILE A 227 -23.96 1.89 2.83
C ILE A 227 -24.89 0.91 2.11
#